data_AF-A0A5C1AAT1-F1
#
_entry.id   AF-A0A5C1AAT1-F1
#
_cell.length_a   1.000
_cell.length_b   1.000
_cell.length_c   1.000
_cell.angle_alpha   90.00
_cell.angle_beta   90.00
_cell.angle_gamma   90.00
#
_symmetry.space_group_name_H-M   'P 1'
#
loop_
_entity.id
_entity.type
_entity.pdbx_description
1 polymer ?
#
loop_
_entity_poly.entity_id
_entity_poly.type
_entity_poly.pdbx_seq_one_letter_code
_entity_poly.pdbx_strand_id
1 'polypeptide(L)'
;MLLRRLFVLLTLMFWQGGFMFYGGVVVPVGADILGSDREQGFITQRVTDYLNAAGAVALLVWGWDTAAGRGRRIRWAAWGLLVAMLGVQVGLHPRMDALLAADEGRVLDRPAFRRLHQGYLLASTVQWAAALGLLAATLRAWRAEDDPSRVKR
;
A
#
# COMPACT_ATOMS: atom_id res chain seq x y z
N MET A 1 -10.85 -9.23 -21.17
CA MET A 1 -10.67 -7.85 -20.67
C MET A 1 -11.28 -7.63 -19.28
N LEU A 2 -12.53 -8.05 -19.02
CA LEU A 2 -13.20 -7.84 -17.73
C LEU A 2 -12.47 -8.46 -16.52
N LEU A 3 -12.03 -9.72 -16.63
CA LEU A 3 -11.38 -10.42 -15.51
C LEU A 3 -10.11 -9.70 -15.00
N ARG A 4 -9.29 -9.19 -15.92
CA ARG A 4 -8.10 -8.36 -15.60
C ARG A 4 -8.50 -7.12 -14.79
N ARG A 5 -9.51 -6.39 -15.26
CA ARG A 5 -10.01 -5.18 -14.59
C ARG A 5 -10.58 -5.51 -13.20
N LEU A 6 -11.31 -6.61 -13.08
CA LEU A 6 -11.84 -7.10 -11.81
C LEU A 6 -10.71 -7.38 -10.81
N PHE A 7 -9.66 -8.12 -11.21
CA PHE A 7 -8.53 -8.40 -10.32
C PHE A 7 -7.80 -7.13 -9.88
N VAL A 8 -7.61 -6.16 -10.76
CA VAL A 8 -7.03 -4.84 -10.43
C VAL A 8 -7.87 -4.13 -9.34
N LEU A 9 -9.19 -4.11 -9.49
CA LEU A 9 -10.08 -3.48 -8.50
C LEU A 9 -10.13 -4.25 -7.18
N LEU A 10 -10.19 -5.58 -7.21
CA LEU A 10 -10.19 -6.42 -5.99
C LEU A 10 -8.90 -6.23 -5.19
N THR A 11 -7.74 -6.26 -5.87
CA THR A 11 -6.44 -6.06 -5.20
C THR A 11 -6.30 -4.64 -4.64
N LEU A 12 -6.84 -3.62 -5.31
CA LEU A 12 -6.90 -2.26 -4.78
C LEU A 12 -7.74 -2.17 -3.52
N MET A 13 -8.97 -2.70 -3.56
CA MET A 13 -9.90 -2.66 -2.43
C MET A 13 -9.31 -3.38 -1.22
N PHE A 14 -8.69 -4.54 -1.44
CA PHE A 14 -8.06 -5.28 -0.36
C PHE A 14 -6.84 -4.55 0.22
N TRP A 15 -5.92 -4.09 -0.63
CA TRP A 15 -4.68 -3.49 -0.15
C TRP A 15 -4.86 -2.04 0.34
N GLN A 16 -5.33 -1.14 -0.51
CA GLN A 16 -5.47 0.28 -0.17
C GLN A 16 -6.70 0.54 0.70
N GLY A 17 -7.80 -0.16 0.45
CA GLY A 17 -8.97 -0.12 1.32
C GLY A 17 -8.67 -0.72 2.69
N GLY A 18 -7.98 -1.86 2.75
CA GLY A 18 -7.51 -2.47 3.99
C GLY A 18 -6.56 -1.55 4.78
N PHE A 19 -5.59 -0.92 4.11
CA PHE A 19 -4.69 0.07 4.73
C PHE A 19 -5.46 1.24 5.37
N MET A 20 -6.37 1.87 4.60
CA MET A 20 -7.16 3.01 5.08
C MET A 20 -8.08 2.63 6.23
N PHE A 21 -8.77 1.49 6.12
CA PHE A 21 -9.66 1.01 7.18
C PHE A 21 -8.87 0.65 8.44
N TYR A 22 -7.76 -0.05 8.30
CA TYR A 22 -6.94 -0.43 9.45
C TYR A 22 -6.37 0.80 10.16
N GLY A 23 -5.71 1.69 9.43
CA GLY A 23 -5.08 2.88 10.01
C GLY A 23 -6.08 3.91 10.55
N GLY A 24 -7.20 4.10 9.85
CA GLY A 24 -8.20 5.11 10.22
C GLY A 24 -9.24 4.66 11.24
N VAL A 25 -9.49 3.35 11.36
CA VAL A 25 -10.55 2.81 12.22
C VAL A 25 -10.00 1.80 13.22
N VAL A 26 -9.32 0.75 12.76
CA VAL A 26 -8.91 -0.35 13.64
C VAL A 26 -7.85 0.09 14.63
N VAL A 27 -6.88 0.92 14.22
CA VAL A 27 -5.82 1.40 15.12
C VAL A 27 -6.38 2.25 16.26
N PRO A 28 -7.17 3.32 16.03
CA PRO A 28 -7.76 4.10 17.13
C PRO A 28 -8.65 3.25 18.04
N VAL A 29 -9.57 2.47 17.47
CA VAL A 29 -10.50 1.64 18.25
C VAL A 29 -9.74 0.60 19.08
N GLY A 30 -8.71 -0.03 18.51
CA GLY A 30 -7.90 -1.01 19.22
C GLY A 30 -7.08 -0.38 20.35
N ALA A 31 -6.49 0.79 20.13
CA ALA A 31 -5.77 1.52 21.17
C ALA A 31 -6.69 1.92 22.34
N ASP A 32 -7.91 2.37 22.05
CA ASP A 32 -8.92 2.74 23.05
C ASP A 32 -9.36 1.52 23.87
N ILE A 33 -9.63 0.38 23.22
CA ILE A 33 -10.05 -0.87 23.88
C ILE A 33 -8.94 -1.46 24.75
N LEU A 34 -7.69 -1.44 24.25
CA LEU A 34 -6.53 -1.95 24.98
C LEU A 34 -6.04 -0.98 26.06
N GLY A 35 -6.49 0.28 26.03
CA GLY A 35 -5.97 1.34 26.90
C GLY A 35 -4.48 1.62 26.69
N SER A 36 -3.93 1.25 25.52
CA SER A 36 -2.48 1.22 25.27
C SER A 36 -2.16 1.27 23.78
N ASP A 37 -1.68 2.44 23.31
CA ASP A 37 -1.12 2.61 21.95
C ASP A 37 0.02 1.63 21.66
N ARG A 38 0.75 1.23 22.70
CA ARG A 38 1.88 0.30 22.60
C ARG A 38 1.41 -1.10 22.22
N GLU A 39 0.37 -1.61 22.86
CA GLU A 39 -0.16 -2.95 22.58
C GLU A 39 -0.79 -3.00 21.19
N GLN A 40 -1.54 -1.95 20.84
CA GLN A 40 -2.04 -1.78 19.47
C GLN A 40 -0.90 -1.67 18.45
N GLY A 41 0.23 -1.07 18.82
CA GLY A 41 1.44 -1.01 18.01
C GLY A 41 1.99 -2.39 17.66
N PHE A 42 2.00 -3.34 18.60
CA PHE A 42 2.42 -4.73 18.34
C PHE A 42 1.45 -5.48 17.43
N ILE A 43 0.15 -5.24 17.56
CA ILE A 43 -0.84 -5.78 16.60
C ILE A 43 -0.57 -5.20 15.21
N THR A 44 -0.36 -3.89 15.14
CA THR A 44 -0.07 -3.17 13.89
C THR A 44 1.22 -3.63 13.23
N GLN A 45 2.23 -3.98 14.01
CA GLN A 45 3.46 -4.61 13.52
C GLN A 45 3.10 -5.87 12.71
N ARG A 46 2.37 -6.81 13.31
CA ARG A 46 1.97 -8.06 12.63
C ARG A 46 1.07 -7.83 11.43
N VAL A 47 0.13 -6.89 11.52
CA VAL A 47 -0.75 -6.56 10.39
C VAL A 47 0.02 -5.95 9.23
N THR A 48 1.10 -5.23 9.51
CA THR A 48 1.95 -4.60 8.49
C THR A 48 2.63 -5.64 7.58
N ASP A 49 3.04 -6.79 8.11
CA ASP A 49 3.54 -7.91 7.30
C ASP A 49 2.52 -8.34 6.23
N TYR A 50 1.27 -8.52 6.64
CA TYR A 50 0.18 -8.90 5.72
C TYR A 50 -0.15 -7.78 4.73
N LEU A 51 -0.14 -6.52 5.16
CA LEU A 51 -0.36 -5.38 4.27
C LEU A 51 0.75 -5.24 3.22
N ASN A 52 2.01 -5.49 3.58
CA ASN A 52 3.14 -5.47 2.65
C ASN A 52 3.04 -6.64 1.65
N ALA A 53 2.69 -7.85 2.12
CA ALA A 53 2.46 -9.00 1.25
C ALA A 53 1.29 -8.76 0.27
N ALA A 54 0.17 -8.21 0.78
CA ALA A 54 -0.97 -7.80 -0.04
C ALA A 54 -0.56 -6.77 -1.09
N GLY A 55 0.27 -5.80 -0.71
CA GLY A 55 0.83 -4.80 -1.61
C GLY A 55 1.67 -5.41 -2.72
N ALA A 56 2.55 -6.36 -2.39
CA ALA A 56 3.35 -7.05 -3.39
C ALA A 56 2.47 -7.78 -4.42
N VAL A 57 1.46 -8.52 -3.97
CA VAL A 57 0.49 -9.19 -4.85
C VAL A 57 -0.28 -8.18 -5.71
N ALA A 58 -0.76 -7.09 -5.11
CA ALA A 58 -1.47 -6.04 -5.83
C ALA A 58 -0.60 -5.42 -6.92
N LEU A 59 0.68 -5.13 -6.64
CA LEU A 59 1.61 -4.56 -7.61
C LEU A 59 1.93 -5.52 -8.77
N LEU A 60 1.96 -6.83 -8.55
CA LEU A 60 2.09 -7.80 -9.64
C LEU A 60 0.89 -7.74 -10.59
N VAL A 61 -0.33 -7.72 -10.03
CA VAL A 61 -1.57 -7.62 -10.81
C VAL A 61 -1.65 -6.30 -11.58
N TRP A 62 -1.31 -5.18 -10.92
CA TRP A 62 -1.31 -3.86 -11.53
C TRP A 62 -0.20 -3.69 -12.58
N GLY A 63 0.95 -4.34 -12.38
CA GLY A 63 2.03 -4.41 -13.35
C GLY A 63 1.61 -5.17 -14.61
N TRP A 64 0.91 -6.30 -14.44
CA TRP A 64 0.32 -7.05 -15.56
C TRP A 64 -0.71 -6.21 -16.33
N ASP A 65 -1.62 -5.52 -15.64
CA ASP A 65 -2.60 -4.65 -16.31
C ASP A 65 -1.94 -3.49 -17.06
N THR A 66 -0.89 -2.90 -16.49
CA THR A 66 -0.12 -1.82 -17.11
C THR A 66 0.68 -2.30 -18.32
N ALA A 67 1.19 -3.53 -18.31
CA ALA A 67 1.87 -4.14 -19.44
C ALA A 67 0.91 -4.43 -20.61
N ALA A 68 -0.31 -4.89 -20.31
CA ALA A 68 -1.31 -5.26 -21.31
C ALA A 68 -2.11 -4.07 -21.88
N GLY A 69 -2.03 -2.88 -21.29
CA GLY A 69 -2.85 -1.71 -21.66
C GLY A 69 -2.12 -0.61 -22.44
N ARG A 70 -2.90 0.38 -22.90
CA ARG A 70 -2.39 1.62 -23.53
C ARG A 70 -1.99 2.67 -22.48
N GLY A 71 -1.31 3.74 -22.90
CA GLY A 71 -0.94 4.87 -22.02
C GLY A 71 0.21 4.57 -21.04
N ARG A 72 1.21 3.82 -21.51
CA ARG A 72 2.22 3.12 -20.70
C ARG A 72 3.09 4.04 -19.83
N ARG A 73 3.54 5.21 -20.30
CA ARG A 73 4.58 6.00 -19.60
C ARG A 73 4.16 6.45 -18.20
N ILE A 74 3.05 7.16 -18.06
CA ILE A 74 2.59 7.68 -16.77
C ILE A 74 2.21 6.55 -15.80
N ARG A 75 1.67 5.45 -16.35
CA ARG A 75 1.27 4.27 -15.56
C ARG A 75 2.49 3.52 -15.03
N TRP A 76 3.52 3.31 -15.85
CA TRP A 76 4.79 2.72 -15.40
C TRP A 76 5.53 3.60 -14.41
N ALA A 77 5.51 4.92 -14.59
CA ALA A 77 6.11 5.84 -13.63
C ALA A 77 5.41 5.76 -12.25
N ALA A 78 4.08 5.82 -12.23
CA ALA A 78 3.33 5.70 -10.98
C ALA A 78 3.45 4.29 -10.36
N TRP A 79 3.42 3.23 -11.17
CA TRP A 79 3.66 1.86 -10.70
C TRP A 79 5.08 1.69 -10.11
N GLY A 80 6.09 2.24 -10.78
CA GLY A 80 7.47 2.22 -10.30
C GLY A 80 7.64 2.96 -8.98
N LEU A 81 6.96 4.10 -8.81
CA LEU A 81 6.91 4.81 -7.53
C LEU A 81 6.28 3.95 -6.43
N LEU A 82 5.20 3.22 -6.71
CA LEU A 82 4.59 2.31 -5.73
C LEU A 82 5.51 1.17 -5.34
N VAL A 83 6.20 0.56 -6.31
CA VAL A 83 7.21 -0.49 -6.05
C VAL A 83 8.33 0.06 -5.18
N ALA A 84 8.81 1.26 -5.47
CA ALA A 84 9.85 1.92 -4.68
C ALA A 84 9.38 2.20 -3.24
N MET A 85 8.18 2.74 -3.06
CA MET A 85 7.63 3.02 -1.72
C MET A 85 7.39 1.74 -0.92
N LEU A 86 6.89 0.68 -1.56
CA LEU A 86 6.72 -0.62 -0.89
C LEU A 86 8.08 -1.19 -0.48
N GLY A 87 9.10 -1.06 -1.32
CA GLY A 87 10.48 -1.43 -0.98
C GLY A 87 11.02 -0.66 0.22
N VAL A 88 10.74 0.65 0.30
CA VAL A 88 11.08 1.47 1.47
C VAL A 88 10.35 0.97 2.72
N GLN A 89 9.05 0.70 2.65
CA GLN A 89 8.27 0.17 3.77
C GLN A 89 8.82 -1.18 4.27
N VAL A 90 9.05 -2.13 3.35
CA VAL A 90 9.64 -3.44 3.68
C VAL A 90 11.03 -3.30 4.28
N GLY A 91 11.83 -2.33 3.85
CA GLY A 91 13.16 -2.06 4.43
C GLY A 91 13.13 -1.34 5.78
N LEU A 92 12.11 -0.50 6.03
CA LEU A 92 11.93 0.20 7.31
C LEU A 92 11.34 -0.71 8.38
N HIS A 93 10.44 -1.63 8.01
CA HIS A 93 9.73 -2.50 8.93
C HIS A 93 10.65 -3.30 9.88
N PRO A 94 11.61 -4.10 9.40
CA PRO A 94 12.49 -4.87 10.29
C PRO A 94 13.41 -3.98 11.15
N ARG A 95 13.71 -2.75 10.69
CA ARG A 95 14.49 -1.79 11.48
C ARG A 95 13.68 -1.22 12.65
N MET A 96 12.39 -0.99 12.43
CA MET A 96 11.48 -0.60 13.50
C MET A 96 11.28 -1.74 14.49
N ASP A 97 11.12 -2.96 13.99
CA ASP A 97 10.95 -4.17 14.79
C ASP A 97 12.17 -4.44 15.68
N ALA A 98 13.38 -4.23 15.17
CA ALA A 98 14.60 -4.35 15.97
C ALA A 98 14.68 -3.36 17.14
N LEU A 99 13.89 -2.27 17.11
CA LEU A 99 13.79 -1.30 18.21
C LEU A 99 12.63 -1.64 19.17
N LEU A 100 11.88 -2.70 18.90
CA LEU A 100 10.83 -3.24 19.74
C LEU A 100 11.31 -4.56 20.36
N ALA A 101 11.46 -4.58 21.68
CA ALA A 101 11.55 -5.84 22.41
C ALA A 101 10.14 -6.43 22.53
N ALA A 102 9.70 -7.15 21.49
CA ALA A 102 8.35 -7.70 21.39
C ALA A 102 8.00 -8.63 22.56
N ASP A 103 8.97 -9.43 23.03
CA ASP A 103 8.78 -10.37 24.13
C ASP A 103 8.71 -9.68 25.52
N GLU A 104 9.33 -8.51 25.66
CA GLU A 104 9.31 -7.72 26.90
C GLU A 104 8.29 -6.58 26.88
N GLY A 105 7.68 -6.33 25.71
CA GLY A 105 6.80 -5.20 25.50
C GLY A 105 7.49 -3.83 25.63
N ARG A 106 8.78 -3.71 25.33
CA ARG A 106 9.52 -2.45 25.51
C ARG A 106 10.00 -1.86 24.20
N VAL A 107 9.96 -0.53 24.09
CA VAL A 107 10.62 0.20 23.00
C VAL A 107 12.04 0.52 23.45
N LEU A 108 13.03 -0.07 22.81
CA LEU A 108 14.45 0.03 23.19
C LEU A 108 14.99 1.45 22.99
N ASP A 109 14.62 2.09 21.88
CA ASP A 109 14.99 3.48 21.55
C ASP A 109 13.78 4.23 20.99
N ARG A 110 13.08 4.97 21.86
CA ARG A 110 11.88 5.74 21.49
C ARG A 110 12.16 6.84 20.45
N PRO A 111 13.21 7.68 20.57
CA PRO A 111 13.57 8.65 19.54
C PRO A 111 13.85 8.05 18.17
N ALA A 112 14.64 6.97 18.10
CA ALA A 112 14.93 6.30 16.84
C ALA A 112 13.67 5.68 16.22
N PHE A 113 12.86 4.99 17.03
CA PHE A 113 11.60 4.40 16.59
C PHE A 113 10.66 5.45 16.00
N ARG A 114 10.48 6.60 16.68
CA ARG A 114 9.62 7.69 16.21
C ARG A 114 10.04 8.22 14.84
N ARG A 115 11.35 8.41 14.61
CA ARG A 115 11.87 8.88 13.32
C ARG A 115 11.59 7.89 12.19
N LEU A 116 11.87 6.60 12.43
CA LEU A 116 11.59 5.55 11.46
C LEU A 116 10.09 5.42 11.18
N HIS A 117 9.26 5.49 12.22
CA HIS A 117 7.81 5.45 12.11
C HIS A 117 7.25 6.64 11.30
N GLN A 118 7.76 7.86 11.52
CA GLN A 118 7.40 9.02 10.70
C GLN A 118 7.78 8.83 9.23
N GLY A 119 8.98 8.29 8.96
CA GLY A 119 9.40 7.92 7.60
C GLY A 119 8.48 6.89 6.97
N TYR A 120 8.05 5.89 7.75
CA TYR A 120 7.12 4.86 7.32
C TYR A 120 5.74 5.47 6.97
N LEU A 121 5.21 6.36 7.80
CA LEU A 121 3.94 7.05 7.55
C LEU A 121 4.00 7.96 6.32
N LEU A 122 5.12 8.67 6.12
CA LEU A 122 5.34 9.48 4.93
C LEU A 122 5.36 8.61 3.66
N ALA A 123 6.13 7.51 3.67
CA ALA A 123 6.18 6.56 2.57
C ALA A 123 4.78 5.98 2.27
N SER A 124 4.02 5.63 3.30
CA SER A 124 2.65 5.13 3.18
C SER A 124 1.70 6.15 2.56
N THR A 125 1.81 7.43 2.97
CA THR A 125 1.00 8.52 2.42
C THR A 125 1.31 8.77 0.94
N VAL A 126 2.61 8.81 0.58
CA VAL A 126 3.04 8.96 -0.82
C VAL A 126 2.57 7.77 -1.66
N GLN A 127 2.69 6.55 -1.13
CA GLN A 127 2.22 5.33 -1.78
C GLN A 127 0.72 5.35 -2.02
N TRP A 128 -0.07 5.76 -1.02
CA TRP A 128 -1.52 5.90 -1.16
C TRP A 128 -1.88 6.92 -2.25
N ALA A 129 -1.27 8.11 -2.24
CA ALA A 129 -1.52 9.14 -3.25
C ALA A 129 -1.12 8.66 -4.67
N ALA A 130 0.01 7.97 -4.79
CA ALA A 130 0.45 7.37 -6.05
C ALA A 130 -0.51 6.27 -6.55
N ALA A 131 -1.11 5.49 -5.64
CA ALA A 131 -2.08 4.46 -5.97
C ALA A 131 -3.38 5.08 -6.54
N LEU A 132 -3.85 6.19 -5.97
CA LEU A 132 -4.95 6.97 -6.52
C LEU A 132 -4.62 7.54 -7.91
N GLY A 133 -3.41 8.05 -8.09
CA GLY A 133 -2.92 8.54 -9.39
C GLY A 133 -2.91 7.44 -10.45
N LEU A 134 -2.39 6.27 -10.10
CA LEU A 134 -2.36 5.11 -11.00
C LEU A 134 -3.76 4.55 -11.27
N LEU A 135 -4.67 4.58 -10.29
CA LEU A 135 -6.08 4.24 -10.49
C LEU A 135 -6.72 5.15 -11.55
N ALA A 136 -6.58 6.47 -11.38
CA ALA A 136 -7.15 7.43 -12.32
C ALA A 136 -6.57 7.25 -13.74
N ALA A 137 -5.24 7.01 -13.85
CA ALA A 137 -4.61 6.71 -15.13
C ALA A 137 -5.10 5.39 -15.75
N THR A 138 -5.35 4.37 -14.92
CA THR A 138 -5.86 3.06 -15.34
C THR A 138 -7.30 3.16 -15.84
N LEU A 139 -8.18 3.88 -15.13
CA LEU A 139 -9.55 4.13 -15.57
C LEU A 139 -9.60 4.88 -16.92
N ARG A 140 -8.73 5.89 -17.10
CA ARG A 140 -8.60 6.59 -18.39
C ARG A 140 -8.12 5.66 -19.51
N ALA A 141 -7.16 4.78 -19.21
CA ALA A 141 -6.66 3.81 -20.18
C ALA A 141 -7.74 2.80 -20.59
N TRP A 142 -8.49 2.26 -19.63
CA TRP A 142 -9.61 1.36 -19.90
C TRP A 142 -10.71 2.03 -20.74
N ARG A 143 -11.05 3.28 -20.44
CA ARG A 143 -12.00 4.06 -21.27
C ARG A 143 -11.54 4.21 -22.72
N ALA A 144 -10.23 4.41 -22.93
CA ALA A 144 -9.65 4.51 -24.28
C ALA A 144 -9.52 3.16 -24.99
N GLU A 145 -9.52 2.05 -24.27
CA GLU A 145 -9.63 0.70 -24.84
C GLU A 145 -11.06 0.39 -25.29
N ASP A 146 -12.05 0.89 -24.55
CA ASP A 146 -13.47 0.65 -24.82
C ASP A 146 -14.05 1.53 -25.95
N ASP A 147 -13.30 2.53 -26.43
CA ASP A 147 -13.72 3.43 -27.52
C ASP A 147 -13.67 2.72 -28.89
N PRO A 148 -14.84 2.39 -29.50
CA PRO A 148 -14.90 1.65 -30.76
C PRO A 148 -14.40 2.47 -31.96
N SER A 149 -14.38 3.80 -31.84
CA SER A 149 -14.02 4.71 -32.95
C SER A 149 -12.54 4.61 -33.34
N ARG A 150 -11.69 4.06 -32.46
CA ARG A 150 -10.25 3.90 -32.66
C ARG A 150 -9.82 2.53 -33.21
N VAL A 151 -10.76 1.61 -33.46
CA VAL A 151 -10.48 0.29 -34.04
C VAL A 151 -10.41 0.33 -35.59
N LYS A 152 -10.86 1.42 -36.21
CA LYS A 152 -10.96 1.57 -37.68
C LYS A 152 -9.85 2.42 -38.34
N ARG A 153 -8.70 2.66 -37.69
CA ARG A 153 -7.54 3.32 -38.30
C ARG A 153 -6.29 2.46 -38.20
#